data_AF-A0A959NZ77-F1
#
_entry.id   AF-A0A959NZ77-F1
#
_cell.length_a   1.000
_cell.length_b   1.000
_cell.length_c   1.000
_cell.angle_alpha   90.00
_cell.angle_beta   90.00
_cell.angle_gamma   90.00
#
_symmetry.space_group_name_H-M   'P 1'
#
loop_
_entity.id
_entity.type
_entity.pdbx_description
1 polymer ?
#
loop_
_entity_poly.entity_id
_entity_poly.type
_entity_poly.pdbx_seq_one_letter_code
_entity_poly.pdbx_strand_id
1 'polypeptide(L)'
;MIRSEFNYEDHINNLREREKELKCLYKVQELIDENLPVNDFLNTIIKHLWGGWQYPNITRVKITFEDMVYMESGWKETEWVQQANIIVDDEVLGKIEVFYTQFKRIVIDSQFLPEEQKLLNTIATKIGNYIFNKRLNRTIELIEAEKNQDNQAMDSPYSVLSSRANFHWKWRYEFVNIIAEKLDMDRFGIKALYLIGSTKNATAGPASDIDLVAHFIGNTAQELELKAWFEGWSFCLSEMNHLRTGYKTDGLIDLHIVTDKDFENKNSFATMIGAVTDGAKLIKQN
;
A
#
# COMPACT_ATOMS: atom_id res chain seq x y z
N MET A 1 -57.13 1.44 17.05
CA MET A 1 -56.85 0.52 15.93
C MET A 1 -55.84 1.07 14.93
N ILE A 2 -55.80 2.37 14.62
CA ILE A 2 -54.87 2.93 13.60
C ILE A 2 -53.38 2.91 14.05
N ARG A 3 -53.09 2.96 15.36
CA ARG A 3 -51.71 2.94 15.89
C ARG A 3 -50.99 1.59 15.77
N SER A 4 -51.72 0.48 15.59
CA SER A 4 -51.10 -0.84 15.44
C SER A 4 -50.69 -1.11 14.00
N GLU A 5 -51.51 -0.76 13.01
CA GLU A 5 -51.21 -0.95 11.57
C GLU A 5 -49.96 -0.18 11.13
N PHE A 6 -49.78 1.05 11.60
CA PHE A 6 -48.58 1.86 11.31
C PHE A 6 -47.28 1.20 11.82
N ASN A 7 -47.35 0.52 12.97
CA ASN A 7 -46.21 -0.18 13.57
C ASN A 7 -45.91 -1.51 12.84
N TYR A 8 -46.92 -2.16 12.26
CA TYR A 8 -46.72 -3.38 11.47
C TYR A 8 -46.06 -3.09 10.11
N GLU A 9 -46.46 -2.03 9.40
CA GLU A 9 -45.84 -1.67 8.13
C GLU A 9 -44.37 -1.25 8.30
N ASP A 10 -44.07 -0.44 9.32
CA ASP A 10 -42.69 -0.06 9.66
C ASP A 10 -41.84 -1.29 10.03
N HIS A 11 -42.41 -2.24 10.77
CA HIS A 11 -41.71 -3.48 11.12
C HIS A 11 -41.44 -4.37 9.89
N ILE A 12 -42.41 -4.52 9.00
CA ILE A 12 -42.25 -5.27 7.74
C ILE A 12 -41.19 -4.62 6.84
N ASN A 13 -41.20 -3.28 6.75
CA ASN A 13 -40.18 -2.55 5.99
C ASN A 13 -38.78 -2.75 6.58
N ASN A 14 -38.62 -2.64 7.89
CA ASN A 14 -37.33 -2.88 8.56
C ASN A 14 -36.80 -4.31 8.33
N LEU A 15 -37.69 -5.31 8.37
CA LEU A 15 -37.33 -6.70 8.06
C LEU A 15 -36.88 -6.86 6.61
N ARG A 16 -37.56 -6.21 5.67
CA ARG A 16 -37.21 -6.25 4.25
C ARG A 16 -35.87 -5.58 3.96
N GLU A 17 -35.56 -4.44 4.59
CA GLU A 17 -34.25 -3.80 4.43
C GLU A 17 -33.13 -4.66 5.05
N ARG A 18 -33.35 -5.24 6.23
CA ARG A 18 -32.42 -6.23 6.82
C ARG A 18 -32.18 -7.43 5.91
N GLU A 19 -33.22 -7.94 5.25
CA GLU A 19 -33.09 -9.06 4.31
C GLU A 19 -32.18 -8.69 3.12
N LYS A 20 -32.31 -7.47 2.57
CA LYS A 20 -31.43 -6.97 1.50
C LYS A 20 -29.99 -6.85 1.97
N GLU A 21 -29.75 -6.24 3.13
CA GLU A 21 -28.41 -6.10 3.73
C GLU A 21 -27.74 -7.47 3.89
N LEU A 22 -28.46 -8.44 4.44
CA LEU A 22 -27.97 -9.79 4.64
C LEU A 22 -27.65 -10.47 3.30
N LYS A 23 -28.56 -10.42 2.32
CA LYS A 23 -28.30 -10.97 0.98
C LYS A 23 -27.07 -10.35 0.33
N CYS A 24 -26.89 -9.03 0.47
CA CYS A 24 -25.70 -8.34 -0.02
C CYS A 24 -24.43 -8.87 0.66
N LEU A 25 -24.40 -8.94 2.00
CA LEU A 25 -23.25 -9.43 2.75
C LEU A 25 -22.94 -10.90 2.46
N TYR A 26 -23.96 -11.75 2.31
CA TYR A 26 -23.78 -13.15 1.89
C TYR A 26 -23.16 -13.24 0.51
N LYS A 27 -23.59 -12.41 -0.45
CA LYS A 27 -23.00 -12.42 -1.80
C LYS A 27 -21.55 -11.95 -1.78
N VAL A 28 -21.22 -10.94 -0.97
CA VAL A 28 -19.83 -10.52 -0.75
C VAL A 28 -18.99 -11.65 -0.18
N GLN A 29 -19.53 -12.39 0.79
CA GLN A 29 -18.83 -13.53 1.39
C GLN A 29 -18.61 -14.67 0.37
N GLU A 30 -19.63 -15.00 -0.43
CA GLU A 30 -19.52 -16.02 -1.49
C GLU A 30 -18.39 -15.67 -2.48
N LEU A 31 -18.31 -14.42 -2.92
CA LEU A 31 -17.24 -13.96 -3.83
C LEU A 31 -15.85 -13.96 -3.18
N ILE A 32 -15.78 -13.74 -1.87
CA ILE A 32 -14.53 -13.86 -1.10
C ILE A 32 -14.09 -15.33 -1.09
N ASP A 33 -15.02 -16.25 -0.85
CA ASP A 33 -14.76 -17.68 -0.76
C ASP A 33 -14.38 -18.30 -2.12
N GLU A 34 -14.85 -17.74 -3.24
CA GLU A 34 -14.41 -18.08 -4.60
C GLU A 34 -12.91 -17.82 -4.84
N ASN A 35 -12.27 -17.00 -4.00
CA ASN A 35 -10.83 -16.78 -4.00
C ASN A 35 -10.28 -16.34 -5.39
N LEU A 36 -11.03 -15.50 -6.09
CA LEU A 36 -10.65 -14.92 -7.39
C LEU A 36 -9.38 -14.03 -7.31
N PRO A 37 -8.73 -13.71 -8.44
CA PRO A 37 -7.77 -12.61 -8.49
C PRO A 37 -8.42 -11.28 -8.06
N VAL A 38 -7.66 -10.39 -7.41
CA VAL A 38 -8.20 -9.14 -6.83
C VAL A 38 -8.99 -8.32 -7.86
N ASN A 39 -8.46 -8.16 -9.08
CA ASN A 39 -9.13 -7.39 -10.13
C ASN A 39 -10.46 -8.03 -10.58
N ASP A 40 -10.51 -9.36 -10.65
CA ASP A 40 -11.72 -10.09 -11.05
C ASP A 40 -12.78 -10.06 -9.94
N PHE A 41 -12.33 -10.17 -8.69
CA PHE A 41 -13.17 -9.98 -7.51
C PHE A 41 -13.79 -8.59 -7.49
N LEU A 42 -12.98 -7.53 -7.66
CA LEU A 42 -13.46 -6.13 -7.66
C LEU A 42 -14.41 -5.85 -8.84
N ASN A 43 -14.16 -6.40 -10.02
CA ASN A 43 -15.08 -6.30 -11.16
C ASN A 43 -16.40 -7.05 -10.95
N THR A 44 -16.38 -8.13 -10.16
CA THR A 44 -17.57 -8.95 -9.92
C THR A 44 -18.40 -8.35 -8.80
N ILE A 45 -17.78 -7.91 -7.70
CA ILE A 45 -18.49 -7.39 -6.53
C ILE A 45 -19.31 -6.13 -6.85
N ILE A 46 -18.80 -5.23 -7.70
CA ILE A 46 -19.54 -4.01 -8.09
C ILE A 46 -20.90 -4.30 -8.72
N LYS A 47 -21.06 -5.46 -9.37
CA LYS A 47 -22.31 -5.91 -10.01
C LYS A 47 -23.35 -6.42 -9.01
N HIS A 48 -23.02 -6.46 -7.72
CA HIS A 48 -23.90 -6.98 -6.67
C HIS A 48 -24.15 -5.99 -5.54
N LEU A 49 -23.21 -5.09 -5.25
CA LEU A 49 -23.32 -4.18 -4.09
C LEU A 49 -24.56 -3.29 -4.10
N TRP A 50 -25.00 -2.85 -5.29
CA TRP A 50 -26.19 -1.99 -5.44
C TRP A 50 -27.48 -2.59 -4.86
N GLY A 51 -27.58 -3.92 -4.74
CA GLY A 51 -28.73 -4.63 -4.18
C GLY A 51 -28.94 -4.44 -2.68
N GLY A 52 -27.92 -3.98 -1.95
CA GLY A 52 -27.97 -3.76 -0.50
C GLY A 52 -28.57 -2.41 -0.07
N TRP A 53 -28.84 -1.50 -1.01
CA TRP A 53 -29.37 -0.17 -0.72
C TRP A 53 -30.90 -0.12 -0.82
N GLN A 54 -31.51 0.91 -0.24
CA GLN A 54 -32.95 1.12 -0.22
C GLN A 54 -33.53 1.20 -1.64
N TYR A 55 -32.79 1.83 -2.58
CA TYR A 55 -33.21 2.01 -3.98
C TYR A 55 -32.24 1.40 -5.01
N PRO A 56 -32.18 0.06 -5.12
CA PRO A 56 -31.19 -0.64 -5.96
C PRO A 56 -31.15 -0.18 -7.42
N ASN A 57 -32.30 0.16 -8.02
CA ASN A 57 -32.41 0.53 -9.44
C ASN A 57 -31.64 1.82 -9.79
N ILE A 58 -31.51 2.74 -8.84
CA ILE A 58 -30.83 4.04 -9.04
C ILE A 58 -29.45 4.07 -8.37
N THR A 59 -29.08 3.02 -7.64
CA THR A 59 -27.77 2.86 -7.01
C THR A 59 -26.71 2.54 -8.06
N ARG A 60 -25.57 3.24 -8.00
CA ARG A 60 -24.38 2.94 -8.79
C ARG A 60 -23.16 2.87 -7.89
N VAL A 61 -22.23 1.99 -8.23
CA VAL A 61 -21.06 1.71 -7.40
C VAL A 61 -19.80 1.93 -8.20
N LYS A 62 -18.84 2.60 -7.58
CA LYS A 62 -17.49 2.81 -8.08
C LYS A 62 -16.51 2.36 -7.00
N ILE A 63 -15.55 1.53 -7.36
CA ILE A 63 -14.42 1.20 -6.48
C ILE A 63 -13.17 1.77 -7.10
N THR A 64 -12.40 2.51 -6.31
CA THR A 64 -11.05 2.94 -6.68
C THR A 64 -10.07 2.18 -5.81
N PHE A 65 -9.10 1.49 -6.41
CA PHE A 65 -8.11 0.69 -5.69
C PHE A 65 -6.78 0.67 -6.46
N GLU A 66 -5.67 1.05 -5.83
CA GLU A 66 -4.33 1.12 -6.46
C GLU A 66 -4.35 1.78 -7.87
N ASP A 67 -4.93 2.97 -7.97
CA ASP A 67 -5.11 3.76 -9.21
C ASP A 67 -6.03 3.15 -10.28
N MET A 68 -6.59 1.96 -10.04
CA MET A 68 -7.57 1.33 -10.91
C MET A 68 -9.00 1.71 -10.48
N VAL A 69 -9.84 2.02 -11.47
CA VAL A 69 -11.25 2.34 -11.27
C VAL A 69 -12.12 1.21 -11.80
N TYR A 70 -12.99 0.69 -10.94
CA TYR A 70 -13.97 -0.34 -11.23
C TYR A 70 -15.36 0.27 -11.14
N MET A 71 -16.04 0.38 -12.28
CA MET A 71 -17.39 0.91 -12.35
C MET A 71 -18.16 0.30 -13.52
N GLU A 72 -19.49 0.25 -13.40
CA GLU A 72 -20.34 -0.02 -14.56
C GLU A 72 -20.25 1.15 -15.56
N SER A 73 -20.33 0.85 -16.86
CA SER A 73 -20.33 1.89 -17.89
C SER A 73 -21.72 2.53 -18.05
N GLY A 74 -21.77 3.74 -18.62
CA GLY A 74 -23.03 4.35 -19.05
C GLY A 74 -23.78 5.17 -17.98
N TRP A 75 -23.14 5.55 -16.88
CA TRP A 75 -23.69 6.51 -15.91
C TRP A 75 -22.66 7.59 -15.55
N LYS A 76 -23.13 8.67 -14.90
CA LYS A 76 -22.30 9.79 -14.46
C LYS A 76 -22.40 9.95 -12.95
N GLU A 77 -21.29 10.35 -12.34
CA GLU A 77 -21.23 10.66 -10.91
C GLU A 77 -22.20 11.79 -10.56
N THR A 78 -22.82 11.67 -9.39
CA THR A 78 -23.72 12.67 -8.82
C THR A 78 -23.13 13.20 -7.53
N GLU A 79 -23.67 14.32 -7.04
CA GLU A 79 -23.32 14.87 -5.74
C GLU A 79 -23.84 14.01 -4.57
N TRP A 80 -24.70 13.03 -4.85
CA TRP A 80 -25.35 12.17 -3.85
C TRP A 80 -24.56 10.89 -3.67
N VAL A 81 -23.53 10.96 -2.84
CA VAL A 81 -22.53 9.89 -2.67
C VAL A 81 -22.32 9.53 -1.19
N GLN A 82 -22.21 8.23 -0.93
CA GLN A 82 -21.58 7.68 0.27
C GLN A 82 -20.24 7.06 -0.09
N GLN A 83 -19.29 7.13 0.83
CA GLN A 83 -17.97 6.53 0.63
C GLN A 83 -17.47 5.81 1.89
N ALA A 84 -16.62 4.80 1.67
CA ALA A 84 -15.85 4.16 2.72
C ALA A 84 -14.45 3.81 2.20
N ASN A 85 -13.45 3.97 3.06
CA ASN A 85 -12.07 3.64 2.74
C ASN A 85 -11.85 2.13 2.76
N ILE A 86 -11.14 1.62 1.76
CA ILE A 86 -10.61 0.26 1.75
C ILE A 86 -9.25 0.33 2.46
N ILE A 87 -9.18 -0.25 3.65
CA ILE A 87 -7.97 -0.30 4.47
C ILE A 87 -7.37 -1.70 4.37
N VAL A 88 -6.09 -1.78 4.03
CA VAL A 88 -5.32 -3.03 3.91
C VAL A 88 -4.01 -2.80 4.64
N ASP A 89 -3.70 -3.63 5.64
CA ASP A 89 -2.48 -3.49 6.45
C ASP A 89 -2.33 -2.09 7.08
N ASP A 90 -3.43 -1.59 7.66
CA ASP A 90 -3.57 -0.25 8.24
C ASP A 90 -3.37 0.94 7.28
N GLU A 91 -3.20 0.70 5.98
CA GLU A 91 -3.10 1.73 4.95
C GLU A 91 -4.39 1.88 4.14
N VAL A 92 -4.78 3.11 3.82
CA VAL A 92 -5.90 3.40 2.92
C VAL A 92 -5.42 3.24 1.47
N LEU A 93 -5.75 2.11 0.83
CA LEU A 93 -5.30 1.79 -0.53
C LEU A 93 -6.39 1.99 -1.60
N GLY A 94 -7.57 2.39 -1.16
CA GLY A 94 -8.70 2.60 -2.04
C GLY A 94 -9.93 3.10 -1.31
N LYS A 95 -11.02 3.21 -2.06
CA LYS A 95 -12.35 3.56 -1.53
C LYS A 95 -13.45 2.92 -2.35
N ILE A 96 -14.57 2.68 -1.69
CA ILE A 96 -15.84 2.32 -2.31
C ILE A 96 -16.72 3.56 -2.27
N GLU A 97 -17.30 3.94 -3.40
CA GLU A 97 -18.21 5.05 -3.55
C GLU A 97 -19.55 4.52 -4.10
N VAL A 98 -20.65 4.91 -3.45
CA VAL A 98 -22.00 4.52 -3.82
C VAL A 98 -22.82 5.77 -4.09
N PHE A 99 -23.41 5.83 -5.27
CA PHE A 99 -24.13 6.98 -5.79
C PHE A 99 -25.61 6.65 -5.97
N TYR A 100 -26.47 7.63 -5.71
CA TYR A 100 -27.81 7.64 -6.29
C TYR A 100 -27.82 8.48 -7.56
N THR A 101 -28.43 7.96 -8.62
CA THR A 101 -28.55 8.66 -9.92
C THR A 101 -29.74 9.61 -9.99
N GLN A 102 -30.62 9.58 -8.98
CA GLN A 102 -31.81 10.42 -8.89
C GLN A 102 -31.96 10.95 -7.47
N PHE A 103 -32.41 12.19 -7.33
CA PHE A 103 -32.62 12.81 -6.03
C PHE A 103 -33.73 12.08 -5.25
N LYS A 104 -33.40 11.64 -4.05
CA LYS A 104 -34.37 11.09 -3.08
C LYS A 104 -34.11 11.68 -1.70
N ARG A 105 -35.10 12.40 -1.16
CA ARG A 105 -35.04 12.94 0.20
C ARG A 105 -35.54 11.88 1.18
N ILE A 106 -34.62 11.23 1.90
CA ILE A 106 -34.92 10.15 2.86
C ILE A 106 -34.81 10.66 4.30
N VAL A 107 -33.69 11.32 4.63
CA VAL A 107 -33.43 11.95 5.93
C VAL A 107 -33.35 13.47 5.74
N ILE A 108 -33.59 14.23 6.81
CA ILE A 108 -33.60 15.71 6.82
C ILE A 108 -32.31 16.28 6.21
N ASP A 109 -31.17 15.60 6.38
CA ASP A 109 -29.83 16.04 5.96
C ASP A 109 -29.03 15.00 5.14
N SER A 110 -29.64 13.88 4.73
CA SER A 110 -28.94 12.83 3.94
C SER A 110 -29.89 12.08 3.01
N GLN A 111 -29.39 11.68 1.85
CA GLN A 111 -30.12 10.80 0.92
C GLN A 111 -29.98 9.33 1.28
N PHE A 112 -29.12 8.99 2.23
CA PHE A 112 -28.84 7.62 2.62
C PHE A 112 -29.12 7.40 4.10
N LEU A 113 -29.47 6.17 4.44
CA LEU A 113 -29.71 5.74 5.81
C LEU A 113 -28.38 5.50 6.56
N PRO A 114 -28.34 5.71 7.89
CA PRO A 114 -27.18 5.35 8.71
C PRO A 114 -26.79 3.87 8.58
N GLU A 115 -27.77 2.99 8.42
CA GLU A 115 -27.60 1.56 8.22
C GLU A 115 -26.89 1.24 6.90
N GLU A 116 -27.18 1.99 5.83
CA GLU A 116 -26.49 1.86 4.54
C GLU A 116 -25.01 2.25 4.64
N GLN A 117 -24.68 3.31 5.40
CA GLN A 117 -23.28 3.64 5.66
C GLN A 117 -22.57 2.55 6.46
N LYS A 118 -23.26 1.94 7.43
CA LYS A 118 -22.71 0.82 8.22
C LYS A 118 -22.49 -0.41 7.35
N LEU A 119 -23.42 -0.71 6.43
CA LEU A 119 -23.26 -1.76 5.43
C LEU A 119 -22.03 -1.50 4.56
N LEU A 120 -21.89 -0.28 4.02
CA LEU A 120 -20.76 0.13 3.18
C LEU A 120 -19.42 -0.03 3.91
N ASN A 121 -19.33 0.44 5.15
CA ASN A 121 -18.14 0.29 5.99
C ASN A 121 -17.80 -1.19 6.21
N THR A 122 -18.80 -2.03 6.48
CA THR A 122 -18.61 -3.48 6.67
C THR A 122 -18.09 -4.16 5.41
N ILE A 123 -18.62 -3.78 4.24
CA ILE A 123 -18.16 -4.28 2.94
C ILE A 123 -16.71 -3.84 2.72
N ALA A 124 -16.37 -2.58 2.96
CA ALA A 124 -15.02 -2.06 2.80
C ALA A 124 -14.00 -2.81 3.69
N THR A 125 -14.35 -3.09 4.95
CA THR A 125 -13.52 -3.92 5.84
C THR A 125 -13.36 -5.35 5.30
N LYS A 126 -14.43 -5.98 4.81
CA LYS A 126 -14.35 -7.35 4.24
C LYS A 126 -13.47 -7.40 2.98
N ILE A 127 -13.62 -6.43 2.08
CA ILE A 127 -12.79 -6.30 0.88
C ILE A 127 -11.32 -6.08 1.28
N GLY A 128 -11.06 -5.18 2.23
CA GLY A 128 -9.71 -4.93 2.74
C GLY A 128 -9.04 -6.19 3.30
N ASN A 129 -9.74 -6.92 4.18
CA ASN A 129 -9.26 -8.17 4.76
C ASN A 129 -9.02 -9.26 3.69
N TYR A 130 -9.90 -9.37 2.70
CA TYR A 130 -9.74 -10.31 1.60
C TYR A 130 -8.46 -10.03 0.80
N ILE A 131 -8.23 -8.77 0.43
CA ILE A 131 -7.04 -8.34 -0.29
C ILE A 131 -5.77 -8.58 0.54
N PHE A 132 -5.82 -8.28 1.84
CA PHE A 132 -4.73 -8.57 2.77
C PHE A 132 -4.38 -10.06 2.78
N ASN A 133 -5.38 -10.94 2.99
CA ASN A 133 -5.18 -12.39 3.01
C ASN A 133 -4.64 -12.92 1.67
N LYS A 134 -5.11 -12.37 0.53
CA LYS A 134 -4.57 -12.69 -0.79
C LYS A 134 -3.09 -12.33 -0.93
N ARG A 135 -2.67 -11.17 -0.42
CA ARG A 135 -1.27 -10.73 -0.44
C ARG A 135 -0.40 -11.60 0.47
N LEU A 136 -0.90 -11.98 1.65
CA LEU A 136 -0.21 -12.88 2.57
C LEU A 136 0.03 -14.26 1.95
N ASN A 137 -1.03 -14.90 1.44
CA ASN A 137 -0.93 -16.24 0.85
C ASN A 137 0.03 -16.28 -0.33
N ARG A 138 -0.02 -15.27 -1.21
CA ARG A 138 0.93 -15.16 -2.33
C ARG A 138 2.37 -15.01 -1.85
N THR A 139 2.60 -14.30 -0.73
CA THR A 139 3.94 -14.15 -0.15
C THR A 139 4.45 -15.48 0.42
N ILE A 140 3.58 -16.24 1.07
CA ILE A 140 3.91 -17.58 1.60
C ILE A 140 4.24 -18.54 0.44
N GLU A 141 3.41 -18.58 -0.60
CA GLU A 141 3.62 -19.42 -1.80
C GLU A 141 4.96 -19.12 -2.48
N LEU A 142 5.36 -17.85 -2.57
CA LEU A 142 6.64 -17.45 -3.14
C LEU A 142 7.83 -17.90 -2.28
N ILE A 143 7.74 -17.76 -0.95
CA ILE A 143 8.76 -18.22 -0.02
C ILE A 143 8.88 -19.75 -0.03
N GLU A 144 7.76 -20.46 -0.15
CA GLU A 144 7.73 -21.92 -0.26
C GLU A 144 8.29 -22.40 -1.61
N ALA A 145 8.00 -21.69 -2.70
CA ALA A 145 8.57 -21.96 -4.02
C ALA A 145 10.10 -21.75 -4.04
N GLU A 146 10.61 -20.70 -3.39
CA GLU A 146 12.05 -20.45 -3.23
C GLU A 146 12.74 -21.53 -2.39
N LYS A 147 12.13 -21.95 -1.26
CA LYS A 147 12.66 -23.05 -0.43
C LYS A 147 12.69 -24.40 -1.14
N ASN A 148 11.77 -24.63 -2.08
CA ASN A 148 11.75 -25.85 -2.89
C ASN A 148 12.71 -25.79 -4.10
N GLN A 149 13.33 -24.64 -4.36
CA GLN A 149 14.28 -24.42 -5.45
C GLN A 149 15.75 -24.33 -5.00
N ASP A 150 16.05 -24.46 -3.71
CA ASP A 150 17.42 -24.56 -3.16
C ASP A 150 18.17 -25.89 -3.50
N ASN A 151 17.71 -26.62 -4.51
CA ASN A 151 18.46 -27.68 -5.19
C ASN A 151 18.55 -27.41 -6.70
N GLN A 152 19.18 -26.30 -7.11
CA GLN A 152 20.20 -26.25 -8.17
C GLN A 152 20.52 -24.81 -8.58
N ALA A 153 21.79 -24.57 -8.90
CA ALA A 153 22.45 -23.27 -9.03
C ALA A 153 21.89 -22.34 -10.13
N MET A 154 21.74 -21.07 -9.75
CA MET A 154 22.26 -19.84 -10.37
C MET A 154 22.38 -19.77 -11.91
N ASP A 155 21.45 -19.05 -12.55
CA ASP A 155 21.68 -18.05 -13.60
C ASP A 155 20.32 -17.52 -14.13
N SER A 156 19.97 -16.26 -13.88
CA SER A 156 19.11 -15.50 -14.81
C SER A 156 19.08 -14.00 -14.50
N PRO A 157 19.61 -13.15 -15.39
CA PRO A 157 19.43 -11.71 -15.40
C PRO A 157 18.11 -11.34 -16.12
N TYR A 158 17.28 -10.55 -15.43
CA TYR A 158 16.07 -9.86 -15.92
C TYR A 158 14.78 -10.69 -16.15
N SER A 159 13.81 -10.54 -15.22
CA SER A 159 12.45 -10.04 -15.53
C SER A 159 11.50 -9.96 -14.32
N VAL A 160 11.99 -9.68 -13.10
CA VAL A 160 11.10 -9.36 -11.95
C VAL A 160 10.79 -7.86 -11.93
N LEU A 161 10.07 -7.37 -12.95
CA LEU A 161 9.62 -5.98 -13.01
C LEU A 161 8.09 -5.92 -13.22
N SER A 162 7.33 -6.22 -12.16
CA SER A 162 5.99 -5.62 -11.89
C SER A 162 5.42 -6.06 -10.51
N SER A 163 6.05 -5.63 -9.42
CA SER A 163 5.48 -5.75 -8.06
C SER A 163 5.53 -4.39 -7.35
N ARG A 164 4.78 -3.39 -7.82
CA ARG A 164 5.19 -1.99 -7.56
C ARG A 164 4.19 -1.00 -6.94
N ALA A 165 3.05 -1.39 -6.37
CA ALA A 165 2.22 -0.40 -5.66
C ALA A 165 2.50 -0.27 -4.14
N ASN A 166 2.60 -1.33 -3.32
CA ASN A 166 2.41 -1.14 -1.87
C ASN A 166 3.50 -1.66 -0.91
N PHE A 167 4.77 -1.65 -1.32
CA PHE A 167 5.88 -1.76 -0.34
C PHE A 167 7.03 -0.83 -0.75
N HIS A 168 6.81 0.46 -0.55
CA HIS A 168 7.78 1.52 -0.85
C HIS A 168 9.13 1.32 -0.15
N TRP A 169 9.12 0.78 1.07
CA TRP A 169 10.33 0.40 1.79
C TRP A 169 11.04 -0.80 1.15
N LYS A 170 10.30 -1.81 0.68
CA LYS A 170 10.88 -3.07 0.20
C LYS A 170 11.74 -2.85 -1.03
N TRP A 171 11.22 -2.13 -2.02
CA TRP A 171 12.00 -1.88 -3.22
C TRP A 171 13.19 -0.95 -2.97
N ARG A 172 13.05 0.03 -2.07
CA ARG A 172 14.18 0.88 -1.63
C ARG A 172 15.25 0.03 -0.97
N TYR A 173 14.85 -0.88 -0.08
CA TYR A 173 15.73 -1.84 0.58
C TYR A 173 16.44 -2.77 -0.42
N GLU A 174 15.73 -3.30 -1.43
CA GLU A 174 16.36 -4.09 -2.49
C GLU A 174 17.41 -3.28 -3.27
N PHE A 175 17.10 -2.02 -3.60
CA PHE A 175 18.07 -1.17 -4.27
C PHE A 175 19.28 -0.83 -3.40
N VAL A 176 19.10 -0.70 -2.09
CA VAL A 176 20.24 -0.57 -1.15
C VAL A 176 21.15 -1.81 -1.23
N ASN A 177 20.59 -3.02 -1.31
CA ASN A 177 21.39 -4.23 -1.47
C ASN A 177 22.11 -4.26 -2.83
N ILE A 178 21.44 -3.88 -3.93
CA ILE A 178 22.04 -3.81 -5.27
C ILE A 178 23.19 -2.79 -5.29
N ILE A 179 22.98 -1.62 -4.70
CA ILE A 179 24.00 -0.59 -4.58
C ILE A 179 25.19 -1.13 -3.78
N ALA A 180 24.93 -1.76 -2.63
CA ALA A 180 25.97 -2.34 -1.80
C ALA A 180 26.76 -3.42 -2.55
N GLU A 181 26.09 -4.30 -3.29
CA GLU A 181 26.76 -5.32 -4.11
C GLU A 181 27.72 -4.67 -5.12
N LYS A 182 27.28 -3.61 -5.81
CA LYS A 182 28.06 -2.89 -6.82
C LYS A 182 29.08 -1.90 -6.26
N LEU A 183 29.00 -1.59 -4.97
CA LEU A 183 29.89 -0.66 -4.29
C LEU A 183 31.27 -1.29 -4.10
N ASP A 184 32.27 -0.72 -4.77
CA ASP A 184 33.69 -1.04 -4.56
C ASP A 184 34.22 -0.25 -3.35
N MET A 185 34.24 -0.91 -2.18
CA MET A 185 34.58 -0.26 -0.91
C MET A 185 36.04 0.20 -0.85
N ASP A 186 36.97 -0.52 -1.46
CA ASP A 186 38.39 -0.15 -1.50
C ASP A 186 38.60 1.07 -2.40
N ARG A 187 38.01 1.07 -3.60
CA ARG A 187 38.08 2.19 -4.53
C ARG A 187 37.55 3.48 -3.89
N PHE A 188 36.41 3.40 -3.22
CA PHE A 188 35.76 4.56 -2.62
C PHE A 188 36.23 4.88 -1.18
N GLY A 189 37.14 4.10 -0.59
CA GLY A 189 37.65 4.36 0.76
C GLY A 189 36.59 4.21 1.86
N ILE A 190 35.67 3.26 1.69
CA ILE A 190 34.59 2.97 2.64
C ILE A 190 34.97 1.74 3.47
N LYS A 191 34.82 1.84 4.78
CA LYS A 191 34.98 0.73 5.72
C LYS A 191 33.68 -0.04 5.92
N ALA A 192 32.56 0.67 6.00
CA ALA A 192 31.24 0.08 6.17
C ALA A 192 30.13 0.99 5.63
N LEU A 193 29.03 0.39 5.19
CA LEU A 193 27.81 1.05 4.75
C LEU A 193 26.64 0.59 5.62
N TYR A 194 25.84 1.55 6.08
CA TYR A 194 24.68 1.32 6.92
C TYR A 194 23.43 1.97 6.32
N LEU A 195 22.28 1.38 6.63
CA LEU A 195 20.95 1.89 6.31
C LEU A 195 20.26 2.37 7.60
N ILE A 196 19.70 3.57 7.55
CA ILE A 196 18.91 4.14 8.65
C ILE A 196 17.50 4.55 8.15
N GLY A 197 16.71 5.13 9.05
CA GLY A 197 15.45 5.76 8.69
C GLY A 197 14.33 4.82 8.28
N SER A 198 13.37 5.38 7.55
CA SER A 198 12.08 4.76 7.23
C SER A 198 12.20 3.48 6.39
N THR A 199 13.22 3.41 5.52
CA THR A 199 13.48 2.22 4.70
C THR A 199 13.97 1.05 5.56
N LYS A 200 14.81 1.30 6.58
CA LYS A 200 15.22 0.29 7.56
C LYS A 200 14.03 -0.23 8.39
N ASN A 201 13.15 0.69 8.79
CA ASN A 201 12.05 0.43 9.71
C ASN A 201 10.78 -0.12 9.02
N ALA A 202 10.84 -0.39 7.71
CA ALA A 202 9.71 -0.85 6.90
C ALA A 202 8.50 0.11 6.90
N THR A 203 8.75 1.41 7.10
CA THR A 203 7.73 2.47 7.15
C THR A 203 7.88 3.52 6.06
N ALA A 204 8.80 3.33 5.10
CA ALA A 204 9.00 4.26 4.00
C ALA A 204 7.75 4.31 3.12
N GLY A 205 7.27 5.53 2.85
CA GLY A 205 6.15 5.83 1.96
C GLY A 205 6.60 6.30 0.56
N PRO A 206 5.66 6.79 -0.27
CA PRO A 206 5.95 7.29 -1.63
C PRO A 206 6.97 8.43 -1.67
N ALA A 207 6.89 9.34 -0.69
CA ALA A 207 7.74 10.52 -0.59
C ALA A 207 9.03 10.29 0.22
N SER A 208 9.23 9.10 0.78
CA SER A 208 10.40 8.81 1.61
C SER A 208 11.67 8.68 0.78
N ASP A 209 12.76 9.15 1.36
CA ASP A 209 14.14 8.96 0.95
C ASP A 209 14.73 7.64 1.47
N ILE A 210 15.97 7.39 1.06
CA ILE A 210 16.83 6.29 1.48
C ILE A 210 18.02 6.92 2.22
N ASP A 211 18.00 6.83 3.54
CA ASP A 211 19.06 7.35 4.38
C ASP A 211 20.21 6.33 4.52
N LEU A 212 21.38 6.69 4.01
CA LEU A 212 22.58 5.88 4.10
C LEU A 212 23.66 6.56 4.94
N VAL A 213 24.41 5.75 5.69
CA VAL A 213 25.59 6.20 6.43
C VAL A 213 26.80 5.42 5.93
N ALA A 214 27.81 6.12 5.42
CA ALA A 214 29.08 5.54 5.00
C ALA A 214 30.17 5.86 6.03
N HIS A 215 30.75 4.82 6.62
CA HIS A 215 31.98 4.95 7.40
C HIS A 215 33.15 5.10 6.44
N PHE A 216 33.65 6.32 6.34
CA PHE A 216 34.67 6.72 5.38
C PHE A 216 36.04 6.84 6.03
N ILE A 217 37.04 6.24 5.38
CA ILE A 217 38.47 6.24 5.76
C ILE A 217 39.38 6.66 4.59
N GLY A 218 38.79 7.11 3.48
CA GLY A 218 39.50 7.50 2.27
C GLY A 218 40.03 8.94 2.28
N ASN A 219 40.52 9.37 1.11
CA ASN A 219 40.99 10.74 0.89
C ASN A 219 39.92 11.62 0.21
N THR A 220 40.16 12.94 0.13
CA THR A 220 39.21 13.89 -0.45
C THR A 220 38.80 13.59 -1.90
N ALA A 221 39.70 13.02 -2.72
CA ALA A 221 39.36 12.64 -4.09
C ALA A 221 38.37 11.46 -4.10
N GLN A 222 38.57 10.47 -3.23
CA GLN A 222 37.64 9.34 -3.07
C GLN A 222 36.29 9.80 -2.52
N GLU A 223 36.26 10.78 -1.62
CA GLU A 223 35.01 11.34 -1.08
C GLU A 223 34.16 12.01 -2.19
N LEU A 224 34.81 12.81 -3.05
CA LEU A 224 34.15 13.45 -4.19
C LEU A 224 33.63 12.41 -5.19
N GLU A 225 34.43 11.40 -5.50
CA GLU A 225 34.05 10.31 -6.40
C GLU A 225 32.86 9.51 -5.84
N LEU A 226 32.88 9.22 -4.55
CA LEU A 226 31.80 8.54 -3.84
C LEU A 226 30.50 9.33 -3.88
N LYS A 227 30.55 10.63 -3.58
CA LYS A 227 29.39 11.52 -3.63
C LYS A 227 28.79 11.56 -5.04
N ALA A 228 29.62 11.74 -6.06
CA ALA A 228 29.17 11.75 -7.45
C ALA A 228 28.54 10.41 -7.86
N TRP A 229 29.10 9.29 -7.40
CA TRP A 229 28.55 7.96 -7.67
C TRP A 229 27.17 7.77 -7.04
N PHE A 230 27.00 8.14 -5.77
CA PHE A 230 25.71 8.08 -5.07
C PHE A 230 24.68 9.08 -5.61
N GLU A 231 25.11 10.26 -6.06
CA GLU A 231 24.25 11.24 -6.72
C GLU A 231 23.65 10.67 -8.00
N GLY A 232 24.45 9.97 -8.82
CA GLY A 232 23.96 9.27 -9.99
C GLY A 232 22.88 8.22 -9.67
N TRP A 233 23.07 7.43 -8.61
CA TRP A 233 22.05 6.51 -8.11
C TRP A 233 20.81 7.25 -7.59
N SER A 234 21.00 8.35 -6.87
CA SER A 234 19.94 9.15 -6.26
C SER A 234 18.98 9.70 -7.32
N PHE A 235 19.50 10.26 -8.42
CA PHE A 235 18.67 10.75 -9.54
C PHE A 235 17.94 9.62 -10.27
N CYS A 236 18.64 8.51 -10.56
CA CYS A 236 18.00 7.36 -11.21
C CYS A 236 16.84 6.82 -10.37
N LEU A 237 17.04 6.68 -9.05
CA LEU A 237 16.01 6.16 -8.17
C LEU A 237 14.87 7.16 -7.95
N SER A 238 15.13 8.45 -7.99
CA SER A 238 14.09 9.48 -7.94
C SER A 238 13.16 9.37 -9.15
N GLU A 239 13.69 9.26 -10.37
CA GLU A 239 12.88 9.03 -11.58
C GLU A 239 12.09 7.73 -11.49
N MET A 240 12.73 6.66 -11.00
CA MET A 240 12.02 5.41 -10.75
C MET A 240 10.93 5.56 -9.69
N ASN A 241 11.12 6.34 -8.64
CA ASN A 241 10.11 6.63 -7.64
C ASN A 241 8.93 7.39 -8.26
N HIS A 242 9.21 8.39 -9.09
CA HIS A 242 8.18 9.14 -9.82
C HIS A 242 7.35 8.23 -10.72
N LEU A 243 7.98 7.36 -11.52
CA LEU A 243 7.28 6.42 -12.39
C LEU A 243 6.44 5.39 -11.63
N ARG A 244 6.82 5.07 -10.39
CA ARG A 244 6.14 4.06 -9.57
C ARG A 244 5.03 4.62 -8.72
N THR A 245 5.12 5.90 -8.34
CA THR A 245 4.29 6.48 -7.28
C THR A 245 3.65 7.81 -7.66
N GLY A 246 4.08 8.45 -8.75
CA GLY A 246 3.71 9.82 -9.10
C GLY A 246 4.45 10.91 -8.32
N TYR A 247 5.13 10.60 -7.22
CA TYR A 247 5.83 11.60 -6.41
C TYR A 247 7.20 11.97 -7.01
N LYS A 248 7.38 13.26 -7.30
CA LYS A 248 8.68 13.82 -7.71
C LYS A 248 9.50 14.20 -6.49
N THR A 249 10.80 13.90 -6.55
CA THR A 249 11.80 14.32 -5.57
C THR A 249 13.04 14.84 -6.31
N ASP A 250 13.91 15.61 -5.68
CA ASP A 250 15.16 16.09 -6.30
C ASP A 250 16.31 15.08 -6.20
N GLY A 251 16.03 13.91 -5.64
CA GLY A 251 16.94 12.82 -5.31
C GLY A 251 16.22 11.84 -4.39
N LEU A 252 16.71 10.61 -4.27
CA LEU A 252 16.10 9.62 -3.38
C LEU A 252 17.06 9.07 -2.32
N ILE A 253 18.36 9.22 -2.51
CA ILE A 253 19.36 8.81 -1.53
C ILE A 253 19.86 10.07 -0.82
N ASP A 254 19.81 10.04 0.51
CA ASP A 254 20.58 10.94 1.36
C ASP A 254 21.78 10.16 1.92
N LEU A 255 22.99 10.67 1.68
CA LEU A 255 24.25 10.03 2.08
C LEU A 255 24.94 10.85 3.16
N HIS A 256 25.00 10.29 4.36
CA HIS A 256 25.78 10.81 5.46
C HIS A 256 27.15 10.14 5.52
N ILE A 257 28.21 10.95 5.52
CA ILE A 257 29.58 10.46 5.65
C ILE A 257 30.02 10.64 7.11
N VAL A 258 30.53 9.57 7.71
CA VAL A 258 31.10 9.60 9.07
C VAL A 258 32.52 9.06 9.03
N THR A 259 33.42 9.72 9.76
CA THR A 259 34.83 9.33 9.90
C THR A 259 35.11 8.78 11.29
N ASP A 260 36.28 8.19 11.51
CA ASP A 260 36.69 7.72 12.85
C ASP A 260 36.62 8.84 13.91
N LYS A 261 36.89 10.10 13.53
CA LYS A 261 36.76 11.26 14.41
C LYS A 261 35.31 11.56 14.81
N ASP A 262 34.34 11.25 13.97
CA ASP A 262 32.91 11.46 14.25
C ASP A 262 32.37 10.42 15.25
N PHE A 263 32.94 9.21 15.25
CA PHE A 263 32.69 8.20 16.29
C PHE A 263 33.22 8.64 17.66
N GLU A 264 34.41 9.22 17.70
CA GLU A 264 34.99 9.76 18.93
C GLU A 264 34.17 10.94 19.49
N ASN A 265 33.63 11.77 18.60
CA ASN A 265 32.83 12.95 18.95
C ASN A 265 31.34 12.65 19.20
N LYS A 266 30.88 11.40 19.07
CA LYS A 266 29.47 10.99 19.22
C LYS A 266 28.49 11.83 18.39
N ASN A 267 28.83 12.09 17.13
CA ASN A 267 27.90 12.73 16.21
C ASN A 267 26.60 11.88 16.10
N SER A 268 25.45 12.53 15.92
CA SER A 268 24.12 11.91 15.91
C SER A 268 24.02 10.65 15.04
N PHE A 269 24.64 10.65 13.85
CA PHE A 269 24.70 9.48 12.96
C PHE A 269 25.67 8.40 13.42
N ALA A 270 26.81 8.79 14.01
CA ALA A 270 27.78 7.85 14.58
C ALA A 270 27.22 7.14 15.82
N THR A 271 26.38 7.82 16.62
CA THR A 271 25.69 7.20 17.77
C THR A 271 24.64 6.16 17.38
N MET A 272 24.10 6.20 16.14
CA MET A 272 23.17 5.17 15.67
C MET A 272 23.89 3.84 15.38
N ILE A 273 25.18 3.88 15.06
CA ILE A 273 25.99 2.69 14.77
C ILE A 273 26.36 2.02 16.09
N GLY A 274 25.66 0.92 16.42
CA GLY A 274 25.81 0.18 17.68
C GLY A 274 24.81 0.53 18.79
N ALA A 275 23.80 1.37 18.51
CA ALA A 275 22.74 1.67 19.46
C ALA A 275 21.80 0.47 19.70
N VAL A 276 21.40 0.27 20.96
CA VAL A 276 20.46 -0.78 21.39
C VAL A 276 19.03 -0.49 20.93
N THR A 277 18.68 0.78 20.73
CA THR A 277 17.35 1.24 20.28
C THR A 277 17.48 2.07 19.01
N ASP A 278 16.76 1.66 17.96
CA ASP A 278 16.78 2.26 16.61
C ASP A 278 18.16 2.33 15.92
N GLY A 279 19.03 1.36 16.20
CA GLY A 279 20.37 1.30 15.64
C GLY A 279 20.43 1.17 14.11
N ALA A 280 21.50 1.70 13.52
CA ALA A 280 21.76 1.60 12.09
C ALA A 280 21.94 0.13 11.66
N LYS A 281 21.37 -0.24 10.52
CA LYS A 281 21.50 -1.61 9.99
C LYS A 281 22.73 -1.69 9.12
N LEU A 282 23.68 -2.56 9.47
CA LEU A 282 24.85 -2.83 8.63
C LEU A 282 24.40 -3.51 7.33
N ILE A 283 24.79 -2.93 6.19
CA ILE A 283 24.50 -3.46 4.86
C ILE A 283 25.74 -4.13 4.25
N LYS A 284 26.91 -3.49 4.37
CA LYS A 284 28.17 -4.03 3.86
C LYS A 284 29.34 -3.56 4.72
N GLN A 285 30.32 -4.42 4.94
CA GLN A 285 31.55 -4.09 5.67
C GLN A 285 32.73 -4.77 4.97
N ASN A 286 33.85 -4.04 4.91
CA ASN A 286 35.12 -4.54 4.39
C ASN A 286 35.91 -5.30 5.46
#